data_AF-A0A962TY51-F1
#
_entry.id   AF-A0A962TY51-F1
#
_cell.length_a   1.000
_cell.length_b   1.000
_cell.length_c   1.000
_cell.angle_alpha   90.00
_cell.angle_beta   90.00
_cell.angle_gamma   90.00
#
_symmetry.space_group_name_H-M   'P 1'
#
loop_
_entity.id
_entity.type
_entity.pdbx_description
1 polymer ?
#
loop_
_entity_poly.entity_id
_entity_poly.type
_entity_poly.pdbx_seq_one_letter_code
_entity_poly.pdbx_strand_id
1 'polypeptide(L)'
;EINGDPTFARACLIQALDANPGDIRTRLALADLLLRQHDAATVLEIVPADSRSPVLILRRALAASLLGDPDLARHQTVLEDYFAAARRRGETLHDRESALADLRIFGRPERALAVARRNWRTQREFADTELLLGAALACGDLATVQQVRDWLRGHHNLDARLAAILRASAPEGSGDAS
;
A
#
# COMPACT_ATOMS: atom_id res chain seq x y z
N GLU A 1 -8.62 13.88 -0.09
CA GLU A 1 -8.82 12.56 -0.74
C GLU A 1 -9.56 12.75 -2.04
N ILE A 2 -9.06 12.19 -3.14
CA ILE A 2 -9.76 12.21 -4.44
C ILE A 2 -10.70 11.00 -4.47
N ASN A 3 -11.84 11.12 -3.78
CA ASN A 3 -12.86 10.08 -3.66
C ASN A 3 -14.02 10.37 -4.61
N GLY A 4 -13.81 10.19 -5.92
CA GLY A 4 -14.93 10.31 -6.87
C GLY A 4 -14.67 9.82 -8.29
N ASP A 5 -13.48 10.08 -8.85
CA ASP A 5 -13.17 9.68 -10.22
C ASP A 5 -11.66 9.45 -10.38
N PRO A 6 -11.21 8.19 -10.55
CA PRO A 6 -9.79 7.88 -10.71
C PRO A 6 -9.22 8.41 -12.03
N THR A 7 -10.04 8.63 -13.06
CA THR A 7 -9.63 9.24 -14.33
C THR A 7 -9.35 10.71 -14.15
N PHE A 8 -10.27 11.44 -13.49
CA PHE A 8 -10.05 12.85 -13.14
C PHE A 8 -8.85 13.01 -12.21
N ALA A 9 -8.70 12.13 -11.21
CA ALA A 9 -7.55 12.11 -10.32
C ALA A 9 -6.23 11.98 -11.10
N ARG A 10 -6.18 11.04 -12.06
CA ARG A 10 -5.01 10.80 -12.91
C ARG A 10 -4.68 12.04 -13.73
N ALA A 11 -5.67 12.66 -14.37
CA ALA A 11 -5.47 13.87 -15.17
C ALA A 11 -4.90 15.02 -14.33
N CYS A 12 -5.47 15.29 -13.16
CA CYS A 12 -4.97 16.35 -12.26
C CYS A 12 -3.54 16.08 -11.77
N LEU A 13 -3.22 14.82 -11.42
CA LEU A 13 -1.90 14.44 -10.96
C LEU A 13 -0.85 14.50 -12.07
N ILE A 14 -1.20 14.13 -13.30
CA ILE A 14 -0.32 14.30 -14.47
C ILE A 14 -0.04 15.78 -14.69
N GLN A 15 -1.08 16.62 -14.73
CA GLN A 15 -0.92 18.06 -14.91
C GLN A 15 -0.04 18.70 -13.82
N ALA A 16 -0.24 18.29 -12.56
CA ALA A 16 0.58 18.78 -11.44
C ALA A 16 2.04 18.31 -11.55
N LEU A 17 2.28 17.09 -12.02
CA LEU A 17 3.63 16.56 -12.20
C LEU A 17 4.34 17.23 -13.39
N ASP A 18 3.63 17.53 -14.47
CA ASP A 18 4.18 18.27 -15.61
C ASP A 18 4.58 19.69 -15.21
N ALA A 19 3.78 20.33 -14.35
CA ALA A 19 4.09 21.66 -13.80
C ALA A 19 5.29 21.64 -12.83
N ASN A 20 5.50 20.53 -12.11
CA ASN A 20 6.65 20.36 -11.22
C ASN A 20 7.18 18.91 -11.24
N PRO A 21 8.06 18.57 -12.21
CA PRO A 21 8.59 17.21 -12.34
C PRO A 21 9.41 16.76 -11.12
N GLY A 22 9.88 17.68 -10.29
CA GLY A 22 10.62 17.37 -9.07
C GLY A 22 9.74 16.95 -7.88
N ASP A 23 8.42 17.13 -7.96
CA ASP A 23 7.54 16.88 -6.82
C ASP A 23 7.36 15.39 -6.52
N ILE A 24 8.08 14.93 -5.50
CA ILE A 24 8.02 13.55 -5.00
C ILE A 24 6.60 13.21 -4.52
N ARG A 25 5.86 14.15 -3.91
CA ARG A 25 4.52 13.86 -3.38
C ARG A 25 3.52 13.60 -4.49
N THR A 26 3.51 14.46 -5.50
CA THR A 26 2.65 14.28 -6.68
C THR A 26 3.01 12.99 -7.43
N ARG A 27 4.31 12.72 -7.65
CA ARG A 27 4.74 11.47 -8.29
C ARG A 27 4.33 10.23 -7.48
N LEU A 28 4.46 10.27 -6.16
CA LEU A 28 4.05 9.18 -5.27
C LEU A 28 2.54 8.91 -5.37
N ALA A 29 1.73 9.97 -5.32
CA ALA A 29 0.27 9.87 -5.44
C ALA A 29 -0.16 9.33 -6.81
N LEU A 30 0.52 9.75 -7.89
CA LEU A 30 0.27 9.22 -9.23
C LEU A 30 0.65 7.75 -9.32
N ALA A 31 1.82 7.35 -8.81
CA ALA A 31 2.24 5.95 -8.80
C ALA A 31 1.27 5.05 -8.01
N ASP A 32 0.78 5.50 -6.85
CA ASP A 32 -0.23 4.77 -6.08
C ASP A 32 -1.57 4.64 -6.80
N LEU A 33 -1.97 5.66 -7.57
CA LEU A 33 -3.16 5.59 -8.41
C LEU A 33 -2.98 4.61 -9.57
N LEU A 34 -1.84 4.65 -10.26
CA LEU A 34 -1.53 3.76 -11.38
C LEU A 34 -1.44 2.30 -10.95
N LEU A 35 -0.78 2.01 -9.82
CA LEU A 35 -0.73 0.67 -9.23
C LEU A 35 -2.13 0.13 -8.93
N ARG A 36 -3.03 0.99 -8.41
CA ARG A 36 -4.45 0.62 -8.18
C ARG A 36 -5.22 0.39 -9.47
N GLN A 37 -4.83 1.01 -10.58
CA GLN A 37 -5.40 0.80 -11.91
C GLN A 37 -4.75 -0.36 -12.67
N HIS A 38 -3.87 -1.13 -12.02
CA HIS A 38 -3.07 -2.20 -12.64
C HIS A 38 -2.14 -1.70 -13.77
N ASP A 39 -1.85 -0.40 -13.81
CA ASP A 39 -0.97 0.23 -14.79
C ASP A 39 0.48 0.28 -14.28
N ALA A 40 1.04 -0.90 -14.00
CA ALA A 40 2.40 -1.02 -13.46
C ALA A 40 3.47 -0.55 -14.47
N ALA A 41 3.21 -0.66 -15.77
CA ALA A 41 4.14 -0.24 -16.81
C ALA A 41 4.40 1.28 -16.73
N THR A 42 3.34 2.09 -16.66
CA THR A 42 3.51 3.55 -16.52
C THR A 42 4.17 3.95 -15.20
N VAL A 43 4.05 3.16 -14.14
CA VAL A 43 4.79 3.40 -12.88
C VAL A 43 6.31 3.31 -13.12
N LEU A 44 6.76 2.34 -13.92
CA LEU A 44 8.18 2.22 -14.29
C LEU A 44 8.66 3.37 -15.19
N GLU A 45 7.77 4.04 -15.91
CA GLU A 45 8.10 5.20 -16.73
C GLU A 45 8.24 6.48 -15.88
N ILE A 46 7.28 6.73 -14.97
CA ILE A 46 7.25 7.98 -14.19
C ILE A 46 8.17 7.98 -12.97
N VAL A 47 8.58 6.79 -12.50
CA VAL A 47 9.53 6.62 -11.39
C VAL A 47 10.89 6.17 -11.93
N PRO A 48 11.90 7.05 -12.00
CA PRO A 48 13.20 6.71 -12.55
C PRO A 48 13.88 5.53 -11.83
N ALA A 49 14.62 4.72 -12.58
CA ALA A 49 15.35 3.57 -12.03
C ALA A 49 16.43 3.97 -11.02
N ASP A 50 16.97 5.18 -11.14
CA ASP A 50 17.99 5.80 -10.28
C ASP A 50 17.40 6.72 -9.21
N SER A 51 16.07 6.66 -8.99
CA SER A 51 15.42 7.40 -7.90
C SER A 51 16.12 7.16 -6.58
N ARG A 52 16.39 8.24 -5.85
CA ARG A 52 17.01 8.21 -4.51
C ARG A 52 15.99 8.26 -3.37
N SER A 53 14.70 8.42 -3.71
CA SER A 53 13.63 8.53 -2.74
C SER A 53 13.12 7.13 -2.38
N PRO A 54 13.29 6.64 -1.15
CA PRO A 54 12.90 5.27 -0.76
C PRO A 54 11.41 5.00 -0.97
N VAL A 55 10.56 6.01 -0.78
CA VAL A 55 9.12 5.87 -1.02
C VAL A 55 8.79 5.67 -2.50
N LEU A 56 9.55 6.31 -3.41
CA LEU A 56 9.40 6.11 -4.85
C LEU A 56 10.03 4.79 -5.31
N ILE A 57 11.20 4.43 -4.77
CA ILE A 57 11.85 3.14 -5.02
C ILE A 57 10.89 2.00 -4.66
N LEU A 58 10.16 2.12 -3.54
CA LEU A 58 9.15 1.13 -3.16
C LEU A 58 8.04 0.97 -4.21
N ARG A 59 7.51 2.07 -4.75
CA ARG A 59 6.46 1.99 -5.80
C ARG A 59 7.01 1.40 -7.11
N ARG A 60 8.25 1.74 -7.48
CA ARG A 60 8.93 1.09 -8.61
C ARG A 60 9.12 -0.41 -8.37
N ALA A 61 9.51 -0.81 -7.15
CA ALA A 61 9.67 -2.21 -6.77
C ALA A 61 8.32 -2.97 -6.85
N LEU A 62 7.23 -2.36 -6.42
CA LEU A 62 5.88 -2.95 -6.54
C LEU A 62 5.52 -3.16 -8.02
N ALA A 63 5.74 -2.17 -8.88
CA ALA A 63 5.52 -2.29 -10.31
C ALA A 63 6.41 -3.36 -10.95
N ALA A 64 7.70 -3.37 -10.62
CA ALA A 64 8.66 -4.36 -11.08
C ALA A 64 8.23 -5.78 -10.68
N SER A 65 7.77 -5.98 -9.44
CA SER A 65 7.25 -7.27 -8.97
C SER A 65 6.00 -7.73 -9.72
N LEU A 66 5.10 -6.81 -10.09
CA LEU A 66 3.89 -7.14 -10.86
C LEU A 66 4.20 -7.54 -12.31
N LEU A 67 5.27 -6.98 -12.88
CA LEU A 67 5.68 -7.21 -14.26
C LEU A 67 6.75 -8.30 -14.42
N GLY A 68 7.27 -8.86 -13.32
CA GLY A 68 8.40 -9.80 -13.36
C GLY A 68 9.70 -9.15 -13.84
N ASP A 69 9.87 -7.85 -13.60
CA ASP A 69 11.03 -7.08 -14.04
C ASP A 69 12.30 -7.50 -13.26
N PRO A 70 13.41 -7.83 -13.94
CA PRO A 70 14.67 -8.25 -13.31
C PRO A 70 15.28 -7.20 -12.36
N ASP A 71 14.93 -5.92 -12.52
CA ASP A 71 15.42 -4.84 -11.66
C ASP A 71 14.89 -4.94 -10.21
N LEU A 72 13.87 -5.78 -9.96
CA LEU A 72 13.29 -5.98 -8.63
C LEU A 72 14.35 -6.30 -7.57
N ALA A 73 15.31 -7.18 -7.89
CA ALA A 73 16.35 -7.60 -6.94
C ALA A 73 17.19 -6.43 -6.44
N ARG A 74 17.51 -5.48 -7.34
CA ARG A 74 18.25 -4.26 -6.98
C ARG A 74 17.43 -3.38 -6.04
N HIS A 75 16.13 -3.20 -6.32
CA HIS A 75 15.26 -2.40 -5.45
C HIS A 75 15.05 -3.05 -4.09
N GLN A 76 14.96 -4.39 -4.02
CA GLN A 76 14.86 -5.14 -2.78
C GLN A 76 16.04 -4.86 -1.84
N THR A 77 17.28 -4.91 -2.36
CA THR A 77 18.47 -4.61 -1.55
C THR A 77 18.43 -3.19 -0.97
N VAL A 78 18.13 -2.19 -1.81
CA VAL A 78 18.08 -0.78 -1.38
C VAL A 78 17.01 -0.56 -0.31
N LEU A 79 15.83 -1.15 -0.49
CA LEU A 79 14.72 -1.03 0.47
C LEU A 79 15.01 -1.75 1.78
N GLU A 80 15.63 -2.93 1.74
CA GLU A 80 16.01 -3.67 2.95
C GLU A 80 16.99 -2.84 3.80
N ASP A 81 18.05 -2.32 3.17
CA ASP A 81 19.05 -1.50 3.85
C ASP A 81 18.43 -0.25 4.46
N TYR A 82 17.57 0.43 3.72
CA TYR A 82 16.88 1.63 4.17
C TYR A 82 15.99 1.37 5.39
N PHE A 83 15.08 0.40 5.30
CA PHE A 83 14.16 0.12 6.41
C PHE A 83 14.87 -0.53 7.60
N ALA A 84 15.92 -1.32 7.38
CA ALA A 84 16.74 -1.83 8.47
C ALA A 84 17.45 -0.70 9.22
N ALA A 85 17.96 0.31 8.51
CA ALA A 85 18.57 1.48 9.13
C ALA A 85 17.54 2.33 9.90
N ALA A 86 16.37 2.57 9.33
CA ALA A 86 15.27 3.29 10.01
C ALA A 86 14.85 2.59 11.30
N ARG A 87 14.69 1.25 11.27
CA ARG A 87 14.37 0.45 12.46
C ARG A 87 15.44 0.55 13.55
N ARG A 88 16.73 0.50 13.20
CA ARG A 88 17.83 0.67 14.17
C ARG A 88 17.81 2.03 14.86
N ARG A 89 17.33 3.07 14.17
CA ARG A 89 17.16 4.42 14.74
C ARG A 89 15.84 4.59 15.52
N GLY A 90 14.98 3.58 15.54
CA GLY A 90 13.65 3.66 16.17
C GLY A 90 12.69 4.60 15.44
N GLU A 91 12.92 4.87 14.15
CA GLU A 91 12.05 5.73 13.35
C GLU A 91 10.73 5.02 13.04
N THR A 92 9.61 5.71 13.28
CA THR A 92 8.25 5.21 13.00
C THR A 92 7.58 5.93 11.82
N LEU A 93 8.19 7.02 11.32
CA LEU A 93 7.66 7.82 10.20
C LEU A 93 7.41 6.98 8.94
N HIS A 94 8.18 5.91 8.75
CA HIS A 94 8.14 5.04 7.59
C HIS A 94 7.47 3.69 7.87
N ASP A 95 6.66 3.59 8.93
CA ASP A 95 6.03 2.34 9.32
C ASP A 95 5.09 1.80 8.24
N ARG A 96 4.29 2.67 7.60
CA ARG A 96 3.42 2.27 6.47
C ARG A 96 4.25 1.66 5.35
N GLU A 97 5.29 2.36 4.90
CA GLU A 97 6.14 1.90 3.81
C GLU A 97 6.91 0.63 4.17
N SER A 98 7.42 0.52 5.40
CA SER A 98 8.13 -0.68 5.86
C SER A 98 7.18 -1.88 5.92
N ALA A 99 5.95 -1.70 6.41
CA ALA A 99 4.96 -2.78 6.45
C ALA A 99 4.53 -3.20 5.03
N LEU A 100 4.35 -2.23 4.12
CA LEU A 100 4.03 -2.51 2.73
C LEU A 100 5.16 -3.30 2.04
N ALA A 101 6.42 -2.91 2.26
CA ALA A 101 7.57 -3.63 1.72
C ALA A 101 7.69 -5.05 2.30
N ASP A 102 7.56 -5.22 3.62
CA ASP A 102 7.57 -6.54 4.26
C ASP A 102 6.46 -7.42 3.68
N LEU A 103 5.25 -6.89 3.43
CA LEU A 103 4.13 -7.67 2.89
C LEU A 103 4.31 -8.04 1.41
N ARG A 104 4.63 -7.05 0.56
CA ARG A 104 4.49 -7.18 -0.90
C ARG A 104 5.80 -7.43 -1.62
N ILE A 105 6.93 -7.12 -1.01
CA ILE A 105 8.25 -7.21 -1.65
C ILE A 105 9.10 -8.31 -1.00
N PHE A 106 9.04 -8.45 0.32
CA PHE A 106 9.90 -9.40 1.05
C PHE A 106 9.20 -10.68 1.48
N GLY A 107 7.87 -10.78 1.36
CA GLY A 107 7.12 -11.97 1.74
C GLY A 107 7.18 -12.27 3.25
N ARG A 108 7.11 -11.23 4.09
CA ARG A 108 7.20 -11.28 5.56
C ARG A 108 5.90 -10.79 6.21
N PRO A 109 4.78 -11.51 6.02
CA PRO A 109 3.46 -11.03 6.43
C PRO A 109 3.35 -10.80 7.95
N GLU A 110 4.03 -11.60 8.79
CA GLU A 110 4.00 -11.44 10.26
C GLU A 110 4.64 -10.13 10.70
N ARG A 111 5.75 -9.75 10.06
CA ARG A 111 6.42 -8.47 10.31
C ARG A 111 5.57 -7.31 9.82
N ALA A 112 4.99 -7.45 8.62
CA ALA A 112 4.06 -6.47 8.09
C ALA A 112 2.88 -6.25 9.02
N LEU A 113 2.27 -7.31 9.55
CA LEU A 113 1.14 -7.26 10.47
C LEU A 113 1.50 -6.53 11.77
N ALA A 114 2.66 -6.86 12.36
CA ALA A 114 3.12 -6.20 13.58
C ALA A 114 3.32 -4.69 13.40
N VAL A 115 3.96 -4.29 12.30
CA VAL A 115 4.22 -2.87 11.99
C VAL A 115 2.93 -2.15 11.59
N ALA A 116 2.10 -2.75 10.73
CA ALA A 116 0.82 -2.18 10.30
C ALA A 116 -0.12 -1.95 11.48
N ARG A 117 -0.17 -2.88 12.45
CA ARG A 117 -0.98 -2.71 13.67
C ARG A 117 -0.51 -1.53 14.52
N ARG A 118 0.80 -1.34 14.66
CA ARG A 118 1.37 -0.19 15.37
C ARG A 118 1.00 1.12 14.68
N ASN A 119 1.23 1.21 13.37
CA ASN A 119 0.93 2.39 12.58
C ASN A 119 -0.57 2.72 12.55
N TRP A 120 -1.41 1.71 12.41
CA TRP A 120 -2.87 1.88 12.42
C TRP A 120 -3.39 2.37 13.77
N ARG A 121 -2.72 2.09 14.90
CA ARG A 121 -3.16 2.65 16.20
C ARG A 121 -3.02 4.16 16.28
N THR A 122 -2.11 4.76 15.52
CA THR A 122 -1.80 6.19 15.59
C THR A 122 -2.45 6.99 14.46
N GLN A 123 -2.32 6.55 13.20
CA GLN A 123 -2.79 7.30 12.04
C GLN A 123 -4.25 6.97 11.68
N ARG A 124 -4.59 5.68 11.54
CA ARG A 124 -5.90 5.19 11.05
C ARG A 124 -6.32 5.76 9.69
N GLU A 125 -5.36 6.09 8.82
CA GLU A 125 -5.70 6.48 7.45
C GLU A 125 -6.27 5.29 6.68
N PHE A 126 -6.98 5.58 5.58
CA PHE A 126 -7.54 4.55 4.72
C PHE A 126 -6.47 3.53 4.26
N ALA A 127 -5.33 4.02 3.78
CA ALA A 127 -4.23 3.17 3.31
C ALA A 127 -3.62 2.31 4.44
N ASP A 128 -3.64 2.79 5.69
CA ASP A 128 -3.18 2.01 6.84
C ASP A 128 -4.13 0.87 7.16
N THR A 129 -5.43 1.14 7.02
CA THR A 129 -6.49 0.16 7.25
C THR A 129 -6.44 -0.95 6.21
N GLU A 130 -6.26 -0.58 4.93
CA GLU A 130 -6.08 -1.53 3.83
C GLU A 130 -4.84 -2.40 4.05
N LEU A 131 -3.71 -1.80 4.43
CA LEU A 131 -2.47 -2.52 4.70
C LEU A 131 -2.59 -3.46 5.90
N LEU A 132 -3.21 -3.01 7.01
CA LEU A 132 -3.45 -3.85 8.18
C LEU A 132 -4.34 -5.04 7.84
N LEU A 133 -5.42 -4.81 7.09
CA LEU A 133 -6.33 -5.86 6.66
C LEU A 133 -5.62 -6.87 5.76
N GLY A 134 -4.86 -6.40 4.76
CA GLY A 134 -4.08 -7.26 3.87
C GLY A 134 -3.04 -8.11 4.61
N ALA A 135 -2.32 -7.53 5.56
CA ALA A 135 -1.35 -8.26 6.38
C ALA A 135 -2.02 -9.29 7.30
N ALA A 136 -3.16 -8.93 7.92
CA ALA A 136 -3.92 -9.84 8.77
C ALA A 136 -4.41 -11.06 7.99
N LEU A 137 -4.94 -10.85 6.78
CA LEU A 137 -5.38 -11.94 5.90
C LEU A 137 -4.23 -12.85 5.50
N ALA A 138 -3.07 -12.29 5.15
CA ALA A 138 -1.89 -13.07 4.81
C ALA A 138 -1.36 -13.93 5.98
N CYS A 139 -1.61 -13.50 7.22
CA CYS A 139 -1.28 -14.26 8.43
C CYS A 139 -2.41 -15.16 8.95
N GLY A 140 -3.62 -15.12 8.37
CA GLY A 140 -4.80 -15.79 8.93
C GLY A 140 -5.29 -15.22 10.28
N ASP A 141 -4.93 -13.98 10.61
CA ASP A 141 -5.31 -13.30 11.85
C ASP A 141 -6.75 -12.75 11.75
N LEU A 142 -7.73 -13.63 11.93
CA LEU A 142 -9.15 -13.30 11.88
C LEU A 142 -9.59 -12.31 12.98
N ALA A 143 -8.89 -12.29 14.13
CA ALA A 143 -9.19 -11.35 15.20
C ALA A 143 -8.95 -9.90 14.75
N THR A 144 -7.90 -9.67 13.98
CA THR A 144 -7.57 -8.35 13.42
C THR A 144 -8.50 -7.96 12.29
N VAL A 145 -8.85 -8.90 11.42
CA VAL A 145 -9.88 -8.69 10.40
C VAL A 145 -11.18 -8.24 11.04
N GLN A 146 -11.60 -8.92 12.13
CA GLN A 146 -12.80 -8.56 12.87
C GLN A 146 -12.69 -7.19 13.53
N GLN A 147 -11.55 -6.87 14.13
CA GLN A 147 -11.29 -5.55 14.72
C GLN A 147 -11.44 -4.42 13.68
N VAL A 148 -10.87 -4.59 12.49
CA VAL A 148 -10.99 -3.62 11.40
C VAL A 148 -12.44 -3.51 10.92
N ARG A 149 -13.15 -4.63 10.81
CA ARG A 149 -14.58 -4.66 10.44
C ARG A 149 -15.46 -3.92 11.45
N ASP A 150 -15.19 -4.08 12.74
CA ASP A 150 -15.93 -3.40 13.82
C ASP A 150 -15.64 -1.90 13.80
N TRP A 151 -14.38 -1.52 13.63
CA TRP A 151 -14.00 -0.12 13.49
C TRP A 151 -14.70 0.53 12.29
N LEU A 152 -14.71 -0.14 11.13
CA LEU A 152 -15.38 0.36 9.93
C LEU A 152 -16.90 0.48 10.08
N ARG A 153 -17.56 -0.44 10.81
CA ARG A 153 -19.00 -0.31 11.09
C ARG A 153 -19.34 0.90 11.96
N GLY A 154 -18.44 1.30 12.85
CA GLY A 154 -18.58 2.50 13.67
C GLY A 154 -18.30 3.81 12.91
N HIS A 155 -17.72 3.75 11.71
CA HIS A 155 -17.40 4.92 10.89
C HIS A 155 -18.26 4.89 9.63
N HIS A 156 -19.29 5.74 9.58
CA HIS A 156 -20.36 5.72 8.57
C HIS A 156 -19.94 5.87 7.10
N ASN A 157 -18.65 6.08 6.80
CA ASN A 157 -18.12 6.16 5.45
C ASN A 157 -17.12 5.01 5.20
N LEU A 158 -17.67 3.83 4.89
CA LEU A 158 -16.89 2.74 4.33
C LEU A 158 -16.55 3.09 2.88
N ASP A 159 -15.29 3.44 2.63
CA ASP A 159 -14.77 3.51 1.27
C ASP A 159 -14.96 2.15 0.59
N ALA A 160 -15.50 2.19 -0.64
CA ALA A 160 -15.94 1.03 -1.40
C ALA A 160 -14.84 -0.03 -1.58
N ARG A 161 -13.57 0.37 -1.53
CA ARG A 161 -12.41 -0.51 -1.62
C ARG A 161 -12.26 -1.40 -0.38
N LEU A 162 -12.40 -0.86 0.82
CA LEU A 162 -12.36 -1.67 2.05
C LEU A 162 -13.57 -2.60 2.13
N ALA A 163 -14.73 -2.15 1.68
CA ALA A 163 -15.91 -2.99 1.57
C ALA A 163 -15.68 -4.18 0.60
N ALA A 164 -15.00 -3.96 -0.52
CA ALA A 164 -14.65 -5.03 -1.45
C ALA A 164 -13.71 -6.07 -0.83
N ILE A 165 -12.63 -5.65 -0.15
CA ILE A 165 -11.69 -6.57 0.51
C ILE A 165 -12.40 -7.39 1.60
N LEU A 166 -13.22 -6.74 2.43
CA LEU A 166 -13.97 -7.42 3.49
C LEU A 166 -14.98 -8.44 2.95
N ARG A 167 -15.64 -8.15 1.83
CA ARG A 167 -16.54 -9.10 1.15
C ARG A 167 -15.78 -10.30 0.61
N ALA A 168 -14.64 -10.08 -0.05
CA ALA A 168 -13.80 -11.15 -0.58
C ALA A 168 -13.17 -12.02 0.53
N SER A 169 -13.13 -11.52 1.75
CA SER A 169 -12.52 -12.19 2.92
C SER A 169 -13.55 -12.79 3.89
N ALA A 170 -14.85 -12.71 3.58
CA ALA A 170 -15.87 -13.38 4.36
C ALA A 170 -15.76 -14.90 4.13
N PRO A 171 -15.77 -15.74 5.18
CA PRO A 171 -15.86 -17.18 4.96
C PRO A 171 -17.16 -17.48 4.21
N GLU A 172 -17.08 -18.27 3.13
CA GLU A 172 -18.28 -18.78 2.47
C GLU A 172 -19.07 -19.63 3.47
N GLY A 173 -20.20 -19.11 3.90
CA GLY A 173 -21.18 -19.77 4.75
C GLY A 173 -22.26 -18.73 5.05
N SER A 174 -23.53 -18.91 4.72
CA SER A 174 -24.32 -20.12 4.58
C SER A 174 -25.43 -19.83 3.58
N GLY A 175 -25.45 -20.55 2.45
CA GLY A 175 -26.65 -20.61 1.62
C GLY A 175 -27.80 -21.13 2.47
N ASP A 176 -28.90 -20.39 2.47
CA ASP A 176 -30.13 -20.65 3.21
C ASP A 176 -30.51 -22.13 3.20
N ALA A 177 -30.63 -22.69 4.40
CA ALA A 177 -31.63 -23.71 4.66
C ALA A 177 -32.97 -22.98 4.85
N SER A 178 -33.83 -23.04 3.84
CA SER A 178 -35.28 -22.86 3.94
C SER A 178 -35.96 -23.61 2.81
#